data_AF-A0A2X2YNP5-F1
#
_entry.id   AF-A0A2X2YNP5-F1
#
_cell.length_a   1.000
_cell.length_b   1.000
_cell.length_c   1.000
_cell.angle_alpha   90.00
_cell.angle_beta   90.00
_cell.angle_gamma   90.00
#
_symmetry.space_group_name_H-M   'P 1'
#
loop_
_entity.id
_entity.type
_entity.pdbx_description
1 polymer ?
#
loop_
_entity_poly.entity_id
_entity_poly.type
_entity_poly.pdbx_seq_one_letter_code
_entity_poly.pdbx_strand_id
1 'polypeptide(L)'
;MKIYCTAARTKTNQVLGQALLAKRMGKTEIIAETGAGQHGVASALASALLGLKCRIYMGAKDVERQSPNVFRMRLMGAEVIPVHSGSATLKDACNEALRDWSGSYESAHYMLGTAAGPHPFPTIVREFQRMIGEETKAQILEKEGRLPDAVIACVGGGSNAIGMFADFINETSVGLIGVEPGGHGIETGEHGAPLKHGRVGIYFGMKAPMMQPRKGKLKSPTPFPPGWISRPLGRSTRI
;
A
#
# COMPACT_ATOMS: atom_id res chain seq x y z
N MET A 1 -3.01 -21.80 -16.52
CA MET A 1 -4.03 -20.99 -15.82
C MET A 1 -3.37 -19.78 -15.13
N LYS A 2 -4.10 -18.67 -15.01
CA LYS A 2 -3.64 -17.38 -14.42
C LYS A 2 -4.42 -17.05 -13.14
N ILE A 3 -3.74 -16.58 -12.10
CA ILE A 3 -4.36 -16.22 -10.81
C ILE A 3 -4.28 -14.70 -10.59
N TYR A 4 -5.35 -14.10 -10.07
CA TYR A 4 -5.45 -12.65 -9.82
C TYR A 4 -5.53 -12.34 -8.32
N CYS A 5 -4.66 -11.46 -7.83
CA CYS A 5 -4.72 -10.90 -6.49
C CYS A 5 -5.26 -9.46 -6.52
N THR A 6 -6.15 -9.11 -5.57
CA THR A 6 -6.71 -7.76 -5.45
C THR A 6 -6.29 -7.10 -4.13
N ALA A 7 -6.01 -5.79 -4.16
CA ALA A 7 -5.38 -5.07 -3.05
C ALA A 7 -6.31 -4.70 -1.86
N ALA A 8 -7.63 -4.78 -2.02
CA ALA A 8 -8.57 -4.21 -1.04
C ALA A 8 -8.62 -4.96 0.29
N ARG A 9 -8.44 -6.29 0.28
CA ARG A 9 -8.58 -7.15 1.47
C ARG A 9 -7.26 -7.55 2.14
N THR A 10 -6.13 -7.30 1.49
CA THR A 10 -4.82 -7.80 1.97
C THR A 10 -4.16 -6.89 3.00
N LYS A 11 -4.61 -5.64 3.16
CA LYS A 11 -4.01 -4.68 4.10
C LYS A 11 -4.06 -5.16 5.57
N THR A 12 -5.07 -5.94 5.94
CA THR A 12 -5.25 -6.46 7.31
C THR A 12 -4.08 -7.32 7.80
N ASN A 13 -3.49 -8.14 6.92
CA ASN A 13 -2.41 -9.06 7.27
C ASN A 13 -1.22 -8.32 7.90
N GLN A 14 -0.76 -7.29 7.20
CA GLN A 14 0.44 -6.56 7.60
C GLN A 14 0.20 -5.56 8.74
N VAL A 15 -1.01 -4.99 8.88
CA VAL A 15 -1.32 -4.12 10.03
C VAL A 15 -1.41 -4.91 11.33
N LEU A 16 -1.94 -6.14 11.31
CA LEU A 16 -1.96 -7.00 12.49
C LEU A 16 -0.53 -7.37 12.90
N GLY A 17 0.30 -7.78 11.95
CA GLY A 17 1.71 -8.08 12.20
C GLY A 17 2.48 -6.88 12.77
N GLN A 18 2.29 -5.68 12.20
CA GLN A 18 2.94 -4.46 12.70
C GLN A 18 2.39 -4.01 14.06
N ALA A 19 1.10 -4.15 14.33
CA ALA A 19 0.53 -3.81 15.64
C ALA A 19 1.04 -4.75 16.74
N LEU A 20 1.19 -6.04 16.45
CA LEU A 20 1.85 -7.00 17.35
C LEU A 20 3.33 -6.64 17.57
N LEU A 21 4.04 -6.22 16.51
CA LEU A 21 5.42 -5.76 16.61
C LEU A 21 5.52 -4.49 17.49
N ALA A 22 4.59 -3.54 17.33
CA ALA A 22 4.52 -2.33 18.14
C ALA A 22 4.35 -2.67 19.63
N LYS A 23 3.43 -3.59 19.97
CA LYS A 23 3.26 -4.08 21.35
C LYS A 23 4.50 -4.78 21.88
N ARG A 24 5.16 -5.60 21.06
CA ARG A 24 6.42 -6.25 21.42
C ARG A 24 7.52 -5.23 21.75
N MET A 25 7.55 -4.09 21.06
CA MET A 25 8.47 -2.98 21.32
C MET A 25 8.04 -2.09 22.49
N GLY A 26 6.94 -2.39 23.18
CA GLY A 26 6.43 -1.57 24.29
C GLY A 26 5.78 -0.26 23.85
N LYS A 27 5.49 -0.08 22.55
CA LYS A 27 4.83 1.12 22.02
C LYS A 27 3.34 1.07 22.34
N THR A 28 2.77 2.23 22.67
CA THR A 28 1.36 2.38 23.04
C THR A 28 0.55 3.13 21.97
N GLU A 29 1.23 3.69 20.98
CA GLU A 29 0.65 4.53 19.95
C GLU A 29 1.02 4.04 18.54
N ILE A 30 0.10 4.25 17.59
CA ILE A 30 0.26 3.97 16.17
C ILE A 30 0.07 5.27 15.38
N ILE A 31 1.01 5.52 14.48
CA ILE A 31 0.90 6.54 13.43
C ILE A 31 0.68 5.80 12.11
N ALA A 32 -0.26 6.25 11.29
CA ALA A 32 -0.44 5.72 9.94
C ALA A 32 -0.79 6.84 8.94
N GLU A 33 -0.54 6.61 7.66
CA GLU A 33 -0.96 7.48 6.56
C GLU A 33 -1.99 6.79 5.66
N THR A 34 -2.92 7.53 5.07
CA THR A 34 -3.88 6.92 4.13
C THR A 34 -4.31 7.88 3.04
N GLY A 35 -4.58 7.33 1.85
CA GLY A 35 -5.16 8.05 0.71
C GLY A 35 -6.58 7.57 0.46
N ALA A 36 -6.75 6.38 -0.12
CA ALA A 36 -8.08 5.78 -0.34
C ALA A 36 -8.83 5.39 0.95
N GLY A 37 -8.21 5.50 2.14
CA GLY A 37 -8.83 5.19 3.43
C GLY A 37 -8.62 3.75 3.92
N GLN A 38 -8.40 2.77 3.03
CA GLN A 38 -8.33 1.35 3.41
C GLN A 38 -7.20 1.02 4.41
N HIS A 39 -6.01 1.63 4.27
CA HIS A 39 -4.93 1.40 5.24
C HIS A 39 -5.25 2.00 6.61
N GLY A 40 -5.82 3.21 6.62
CA GLY A 40 -6.25 3.85 7.85
C GLY A 40 -7.34 3.05 8.58
N VAL A 41 -8.34 2.53 7.85
CA VAL A 41 -9.38 1.64 8.42
C VAL A 41 -8.73 0.39 9.02
N ALA A 42 -7.81 -0.27 8.30
CA ALA A 42 -7.13 -1.46 8.81
C ALA A 42 -6.27 -1.15 10.06
N SER A 43 -5.57 -0.01 10.06
CA SER A 43 -4.74 0.44 11.20
C SER A 43 -5.60 0.77 12.42
N ALA A 44 -6.73 1.45 12.24
CA ALA A 44 -7.68 1.76 13.31
C ALA A 44 -8.28 0.48 13.91
N LEU A 45 -8.68 -0.48 13.07
CA LEU A 45 -9.21 -1.78 13.51
C LEU A 45 -8.19 -2.55 14.36
N ALA A 46 -6.96 -2.70 13.84
CA ALA A 46 -5.90 -3.42 14.55
C ALA A 46 -5.53 -2.74 15.87
N SER A 47 -5.52 -1.41 15.90
CA SER A 47 -5.22 -0.63 17.10
C SER A 47 -6.33 -0.75 18.14
N ALA A 48 -7.60 -0.67 17.73
CA ALA A 48 -8.74 -0.88 18.61
C ALA A 48 -8.75 -2.28 19.22
N LEU A 49 -8.49 -3.31 18.40
CA LEU A 49 -8.41 -4.70 18.85
C LEU A 49 -7.29 -4.93 19.89
N LEU A 50 -6.16 -4.24 19.73
CA LEU A 50 -4.95 -4.48 20.52
C LEU A 50 -4.69 -3.44 21.61
N GLY A 51 -5.60 -2.47 21.80
CA GLY A 51 -5.51 -1.44 22.83
C GLY A 51 -4.41 -0.40 22.58
N LEU A 52 -4.19 -0.02 21.32
CA LEU A 52 -3.23 1.01 20.92
C LEU A 52 -3.96 2.29 20.54
N LYS A 53 -3.42 3.45 20.91
CA LYS A 53 -3.94 4.75 20.45
C LYS A 53 -3.53 4.96 19.00
N CYS A 54 -4.47 5.25 18.11
CA CYS A 54 -4.19 5.36 16.68
C CYS A 54 -4.48 6.77 16.16
N ARG A 55 -3.52 7.37 15.48
CA ARG A 55 -3.68 8.63 14.76
C ARG A 55 -3.27 8.47 13.29
N ILE A 56 -4.12 8.98 12.42
CA ILE A 56 -4.08 8.71 10.98
C ILE A 56 -4.01 10.01 10.21
N TYR A 57 -2.92 10.21 9.49
CA TYR A 57 -2.74 11.32 8.56
C TYR A 57 -3.40 11.02 7.23
N MET A 58 -4.22 11.95 6.74
CA MET A 58 -4.94 11.81 5.48
C MET A 58 -5.00 13.16 4.76
N GLY A 59 -4.67 13.22 3.48
CA GLY A 59 -4.75 14.47 2.71
C GLY A 59 -6.17 15.05 2.74
N ALA A 60 -6.32 16.37 2.91
CA ALA A 60 -7.64 16.98 3.08
C ALA A 60 -8.59 16.70 1.90
N LYS A 61 -8.08 16.63 0.66
CA LYS A 61 -8.88 16.25 -0.52
C LYS A 61 -9.33 14.79 -0.45
N ASP A 62 -8.51 13.91 0.10
CA ASP A 62 -8.84 12.51 0.29
C ASP A 62 -9.85 12.32 1.42
N VAL A 63 -9.78 13.13 2.50
CA VAL A 63 -10.77 13.16 3.59
C VAL A 63 -12.16 13.47 3.05
N GLU A 64 -12.30 14.52 2.22
CA GLU A 64 -13.58 14.88 1.59
C GLU A 64 -14.11 13.76 0.69
N ARG A 65 -13.24 13.20 -0.16
CA ARG A 65 -13.61 12.17 -1.14
C ARG A 65 -13.95 10.82 -0.49
N GLN A 66 -13.37 10.52 0.67
CA GLN A 66 -13.44 9.20 1.33
C GLN A 66 -14.15 9.28 2.69
N SER A 67 -15.15 10.17 2.81
CA SER A 67 -15.96 10.34 4.03
C SER A 67 -16.43 9.02 4.68
N PRO A 68 -16.88 7.98 3.95
CA PRO A 68 -17.25 6.70 4.57
C PRO A 68 -16.11 6.01 5.31
N ASN A 69 -14.87 6.08 4.79
CA ASN A 69 -13.72 5.48 5.47
C ASN A 69 -13.25 6.35 6.64
N VAL A 70 -13.34 7.68 6.53
CA VAL A 70 -13.06 8.58 7.66
C VAL A 70 -14.00 8.31 8.83
N PHE A 71 -15.29 8.14 8.54
CA PHE A 71 -16.28 7.79 9.56
C PHE A 71 -15.94 6.46 10.25
N ARG A 72 -15.60 5.41 9.49
CA ARG A 72 -15.19 4.11 10.05
C ARG A 72 -13.96 4.22 10.95
N MET A 73 -12.94 4.98 10.54
CA MET A 73 -11.74 5.19 11.35
C MET A 73 -12.07 5.82 12.71
N ARG A 74 -12.90 6.87 12.71
CA ARG A 74 -13.35 7.54 13.94
C ARG A 74 -14.23 6.65 14.81
N LEU A 75 -15.12 5.84 14.22
CA LEU A 75 -15.97 4.90 14.95
C LEU A 75 -15.14 3.84 15.70
N MET A 76 -13.98 3.47 15.17
CA MET A 76 -13.01 2.59 15.83
C MET A 76 -12.08 3.32 16.83
N GLY A 77 -12.35 4.60 17.13
CA GLY A 77 -11.59 5.38 18.11
C GLY A 77 -10.27 5.96 17.61
N ALA A 78 -9.99 5.91 16.30
CA ALA A 78 -8.80 6.54 15.75
C ALA A 78 -9.00 8.04 15.52
N GLU A 79 -7.96 8.83 15.80
CA GLU A 79 -7.87 10.23 15.42
C GLU A 79 -7.54 10.33 13.92
N VAL A 80 -8.32 11.10 13.17
CA VAL A 80 -8.06 11.35 11.74
C VAL A 80 -7.66 12.80 11.56
N ILE A 81 -6.41 13.02 11.13
CA ILE A 81 -5.75 14.32 11.04
C ILE A 81 -5.66 14.73 9.55
N PRO A 82 -6.46 15.72 9.11
CA PRO A 82 -6.42 16.21 7.73
C PRO A 82 -5.12 16.97 7.43
N VAL A 83 -4.46 16.65 6.33
CA VAL A 83 -3.24 17.32 5.87
C VAL A 83 -3.56 18.26 4.73
N HIS A 84 -3.38 19.56 4.98
CA HIS A 84 -3.64 20.64 4.02
C HIS A 84 -2.38 21.09 3.26
N SER A 85 -1.20 20.65 3.67
CA SER A 85 0.06 21.03 3.04
C SER A 85 0.20 20.45 1.63
N GLY A 86 0.95 21.14 0.79
CA GLY A 86 1.31 20.66 -0.55
C GLY A 86 0.09 20.40 -1.45
N SER A 87 -0.01 19.17 -1.96
CA SER A 87 -1.10 18.78 -2.85
C SER A 87 -2.38 18.36 -2.10
N ALA A 88 -2.31 18.24 -0.77
CA ALA A 88 -3.32 17.71 0.14
C ALA A 88 -3.78 16.29 -0.23
N THR A 89 -2.84 15.42 -0.57
CA THR A 89 -3.08 13.99 -0.93
C THR A 89 -2.19 13.05 -0.11
N LEU A 90 -2.27 11.73 -0.37
CA LEU A 90 -1.44 10.69 0.26
C LEU A 90 0.05 11.06 0.40
N LYS A 91 0.67 11.67 -0.62
CA LYS A 91 2.08 12.07 -0.56
C LYS A 91 2.37 13.00 0.62
N ASP A 92 1.48 13.96 0.85
CA ASP A 92 1.62 14.95 1.91
C ASP A 92 1.32 14.32 3.27
N ALA A 93 0.34 13.41 3.34
CA ALA A 93 0.07 12.60 4.52
C ALA A 93 1.27 11.73 4.95
N CYS A 94 1.99 11.11 4.00
CA CYS A 94 3.24 10.38 4.27
C CYS A 94 4.29 11.29 4.94
N ASN A 95 4.43 12.53 4.48
CA ASN A 95 5.42 13.47 5.00
C ASN A 95 5.10 13.91 6.44
N GLU A 96 3.82 14.21 6.72
CA GLU A 96 3.41 14.58 8.08
C GLU A 96 3.50 13.39 9.04
N ALA A 97 3.14 12.18 8.61
CA ALA A 97 3.31 10.96 9.41
C ALA A 97 4.77 10.69 9.77
N LEU A 98 5.70 10.85 8.82
CA LEU A 98 7.14 10.73 9.10
C LEU A 98 7.67 11.84 10.01
N ARG A 99 7.15 13.07 9.85
CA ARG A 99 7.53 14.20 10.72
C ARG A 99 7.09 13.95 12.15
N ASP A 100 5.85 13.52 12.37
CA ASP A 100 5.37 13.08 13.68
C ASP A 100 6.27 11.98 14.24
N TRP A 101 6.49 10.91 13.48
CA TRP A 101 7.29 9.80 13.96
C TRP A 101 8.70 10.19 14.37
N SER A 102 9.34 11.16 13.68
CA SER A 102 10.66 11.66 14.06
C SER A 102 10.72 12.30 15.46
N GLY A 103 9.59 12.81 15.97
CA GLY A 103 9.48 13.40 17.31
C GLY A 103 8.81 12.50 18.35
N SER A 104 8.23 11.36 17.95
CA SER A 104 7.42 10.50 18.81
C SER A 104 7.78 9.02 18.75
N TYR A 105 8.86 8.63 18.05
CA TYR A 105 9.26 7.23 17.86
C TYR A 105 9.48 6.44 19.15
N GLU A 106 9.72 7.11 20.29
CA GLU A 106 9.87 6.45 21.60
C GLU A 106 8.57 5.81 22.08
N SER A 107 7.42 6.47 21.86
CA SER A 107 6.09 5.98 22.27
C SER A 107 5.27 5.40 21.12
N ALA A 108 5.53 5.85 19.89
CA ALA A 108 4.73 5.53 18.71
C ALA A 108 5.47 4.65 17.69
N HIS A 109 4.74 3.69 17.12
CA HIS A 109 5.18 2.92 15.95
C HIS A 109 4.54 3.49 14.67
N TYR A 110 5.37 3.76 13.66
CA TYR A 110 4.86 4.16 12.36
C TYR A 110 4.45 2.93 11.54
N MET A 111 3.15 2.75 11.35
CA MET A 111 2.56 1.64 10.63
C MET A 111 2.46 1.96 9.14
N LEU A 112 3.57 1.86 8.42
CA LEU A 112 3.66 2.15 6.98
C LEU A 112 2.79 1.17 6.16
N GLY A 113 1.97 1.70 5.23
CA GLY A 113 0.87 0.94 4.62
C GLY A 113 1.17 0.09 3.40
N THR A 114 2.43 -0.02 2.97
CA THR A 114 2.81 -0.72 1.75
C THR A 114 4.27 -1.18 1.75
N ALA A 115 4.67 -2.00 0.77
CA ALA A 115 6.03 -2.55 0.68
C ALA A 115 7.00 -1.54 0.02
N ALA A 116 7.09 -0.37 0.65
CA ALA A 116 7.93 0.74 0.24
C ALA A 116 8.51 1.43 1.48
N GLY A 117 9.15 2.57 1.30
CA GLY A 117 9.74 3.33 2.41
C GLY A 117 11.15 2.86 2.76
N PRO A 118 11.74 3.41 3.84
CA PRO A 118 13.07 3.00 4.29
C PRO A 118 13.07 1.54 4.76
N HIS A 119 14.22 0.89 4.68
CA HIS A 119 14.44 -0.34 5.43
C HIS A 119 14.15 -0.08 6.94
N PRO A 120 13.47 -0.98 7.67
CA PRO A 120 13.10 -2.35 7.29
C PRO A 120 11.69 -2.55 6.71
N PHE A 121 10.91 -1.50 6.41
CA PHE A 121 9.50 -1.63 6.03
C PHE A 121 9.24 -2.50 4.80
N PRO A 122 9.97 -2.38 3.67
CA PRO A 122 9.74 -3.26 2.52
C PRO A 122 9.85 -4.75 2.86
N THR A 123 10.81 -5.12 3.73
CA THR A 123 11.01 -6.50 4.18
C THR A 123 9.89 -6.93 5.12
N ILE A 124 9.59 -6.14 6.14
CA ILE A 124 8.53 -6.45 7.12
C ILE A 124 7.18 -6.65 6.42
N VAL A 125 6.82 -5.73 5.53
CA VAL A 125 5.53 -5.78 4.84
C VAL A 125 5.46 -6.98 3.89
N ARG A 126 6.57 -7.36 3.23
CA ARG A 126 6.63 -8.59 2.45
C ARG A 126 6.39 -9.81 3.34
N GLU A 127 7.11 -9.95 4.44
CA GLU A 127 6.97 -11.11 5.33
C GLU A 127 5.57 -11.20 5.94
N PHE A 128 4.91 -10.09 6.26
CA PHE A 128 3.53 -10.11 6.73
C PHE A 128 2.48 -10.20 5.61
N GLN A 129 2.88 -10.32 4.35
CA GLN A 129 1.98 -10.53 3.21
C GLN A 129 2.24 -11.86 2.47
N ARG A 130 3.36 -12.54 2.76
CA ARG A 130 3.82 -13.74 2.03
C ARG A 130 2.83 -14.91 2.07
N MET A 131 1.99 -14.98 3.11
CA MET A 131 0.97 -16.03 3.23
C MET A 131 0.04 -16.05 2.02
N ILE A 132 -0.15 -14.91 1.34
CA ILE A 132 -0.94 -14.84 0.10
C ILE A 132 -0.35 -15.79 -0.95
N GLY A 133 0.96 -15.76 -1.18
CA GLY A 133 1.63 -16.64 -2.13
C GLY A 133 1.64 -18.10 -1.66
N GLU A 134 1.90 -18.34 -0.37
CA GLU A 134 1.95 -19.68 0.24
C GLU A 134 0.59 -20.39 0.14
N GLU A 135 -0.49 -19.72 0.54
CA GLU A 135 -1.86 -20.24 0.43
C GLU A 135 -2.24 -20.46 -1.04
N THR A 136 -1.88 -19.53 -1.92
CA THR A 136 -2.16 -19.66 -3.36
C THR A 136 -1.45 -20.88 -3.95
N LYS A 137 -0.19 -21.11 -3.60
CA LYS A 137 0.59 -22.27 -4.08
C LYS A 137 -0.02 -23.57 -3.58
N ALA A 138 -0.38 -23.65 -2.30
CA ALA A 138 -1.02 -24.84 -1.74
C ALA A 138 -2.37 -25.13 -2.42
N GLN A 139 -3.24 -24.12 -2.51
CA GLN A 139 -4.58 -24.24 -3.09
C GLN A 139 -4.53 -24.65 -4.57
N ILE A 140 -3.53 -24.17 -5.33
CA ILE A 140 -3.46 -24.45 -6.75
C ILE A 140 -2.86 -25.81 -7.08
N LEU A 141 -1.91 -26.28 -6.27
CA LEU A 141 -1.44 -27.65 -6.36
C LEU A 141 -2.57 -28.63 -6.02
N GLU A 142 -3.39 -28.33 -5.01
CA GLU A 142 -4.55 -29.15 -4.66
C GLU A 142 -5.59 -29.22 -5.78
N LYS A 143 -5.91 -28.09 -6.42
CA LYS A 143 -7.00 -28.00 -7.40
C LYS A 143 -6.60 -28.43 -8.81
N GLU A 144 -5.37 -28.16 -9.22
CA GLU A 144 -4.93 -28.31 -10.61
C GLU A 144 -3.74 -29.28 -10.77
N GLY A 145 -3.17 -29.78 -9.68
CA GLY A 145 -2.03 -30.70 -9.69
C GLY A 145 -0.73 -30.10 -10.23
N ARG A 146 -0.67 -28.77 -10.40
CA ARG A 146 0.47 -28.06 -11.01
C ARG A 146 0.53 -26.60 -10.59
N LEU A 147 1.68 -25.98 -10.79
CA LEU A 147 1.87 -24.54 -10.62
C LEU A 147 1.12 -23.73 -11.69
N PRO A 148 0.75 -22.46 -11.39
CA PRO A 148 0.10 -21.59 -12.36
C PRO A 148 1.10 -21.15 -13.43
N ASP A 149 0.61 -20.80 -14.63
CA ASP A 149 1.51 -20.29 -15.67
C ASP A 149 1.97 -18.85 -15.32
N ALA A 150 1.11 -18.11 -14.62
CA ALA A 150 1.44 -16.79 -14.09
C ALA A 150 0.53 -16.39 -12.93
N VAL A 151 1.08 -15.57 -12.03
CA VAL A 151 0.35 -14.84 -10.98
C VAL A 151 0.37 -13.35 -11.29
N ILE A 152 -0.78 -12.70 -11.09
CA ILE A 152 -1.03 -11.32 -11.53
C ILE A 152 -1.53 -10.50 -10.35
N ALA A 153 -0.91 -9.35 -10.10
CA ALA A 153 -1.28 -8.46 -9.01
C ALA A 153 -1.11 -6.98 -9.39
N CYS A 154 -1.97 -6.12 -8.85
CA CYS A 154 -1.85 -4.69 -9.09
C CYS A 154 -0.75 -4.05 -8.22
N VAL A 155 -0.04 -3.08 -8.78
CA VAL A 155 1.11 -2.43 -8.15
C VAL A 155 0.83 -0.94 -7.95
N GLY A 156 0.42 -0.61 -6.72
CA GLY A 156 0.52 0.75 -6.19
C GLY A 156 1.87 0.91 -5.49
N GLY A 157 1.90 0.73 -4.16
CA GLY A 157 3.15 0.61 -3.40
C GLY A 157 3.73 -0.82 -3.31
N GLY A 158 3.05 -1.81 -3.90
CA GLY A 158 3.60 -3.17 -4.11
C GLY A 158 3.29 -4.24 -3.05
N SER A 159 2.66 -3.93 -1.91
CA SER A 159 2.49 -4.90 -0.82
C SER A 159 1.71 -6.18 -1.17
N ASN A 160 0.56 -6.05 -1.85
CA ASN A 160 -0.23 -7.23 -2.26
C ASN A 160 0.51 -8.06 -3.33
N ALA A 161 1.18 -7.38 -4.26
CA ALA A 161 1.92 -8.01 -5.33
C ALA A 161 3.11 -8.79 -4.79
N ILE A 162 3.94 -8.19 -3.93
CA ILE A 162 5.07 -8.89 -3.34
C ILE A 162 4.64 -10.01 -2.39
N GLY A 163 3.49 -9.87 -1.71
CA GLY A 163 2.90 -10.95 -0.91
C GLY A 163 2.52 -12.17 -1.76
N MET A 164 1.86 -11.94 -2.90
CA MET A 164 1.55 -13.00 -3.86
C MET A 164 2.83 -13.59 -4.47
N PHE A 165 3.78 -12.75 -4.87
CA PHE A 165 4.97 -13.19 -5.60
C PHE A 165 5.99 -13.90 -4.72
N ALA A 166 6.07 -13.58 -3.42
CA ALA A 166 7.15 -14.02 -2.53
C ALA A 166 7.45 -15.51 -2.64
N ASP A 167 6.41 -16.36 -2.61
CA ASP A 167 6.59 -17.81 -2.64
C ASP A 167 6.83 -18.36 -4.06
N PHE A 168 6.56 -17.59 -5.11
CA PHE A 168 6.79 -17.99 -6.51
C PHE A 168 8.11 -17.44 -7.09
N ILE A 169 8.89 -16.63 -6.36
CA ILE A 169 10.14 -16.02 -6.87
C ILE A 169 11.14 -17.07 -7.37
N ASN A 170 11.25 -18.20 -6.68
CA ASN A 170 12.17 -19.27 -7.06
C ASN A 170 11.56 -20.28 -8.06
N GLU A 171 10.27 -20.15 -8.38
CA GLU A 171 9.55 -21.02 -9.31
C GLU A 171 9.67 -20.46 -10.73
N THR A 172 10.78 -20.75 -11.41
CA THR A 172 11.14 -20.10 -12.70
C THR A 172 10.14 -20.33 -13.82
N SER A 173 9.26 -21.33 -13.71
CA SER A 173 8.18 -21.60 -14.66
C SER A 173 6.95 -20.69 -14.48
N VAL A 174 6.87 -19.94 -13.38
CA VAL A 174 5.72 -19.10 -13.03
C VAL A 174 5.98 -17.64 -13.39
N GLY A 175 5.19 -17.09 -14.31
CA GLY A 175 5.26 -15.67 -14.64
C GLY A 175 4.78 -14.76 -13.49
N LEU A 176 5.54 -13.72 -13.16
CA LEU A 176 5.17 -12.73 -12.14
C LEU A 176 4.80 -11.40 -12.81
N ILE A 177 3.50 -11.09 -12.87
CA ILE A 177 2.98 -9.93 -13.64
C ILE A 177 2.43 -8.86 -12.69
N GLY A 178 3.16 -7.76 -12.56
CA GLY A 178 2.74 -6.56 -11.85
C GLY A 178 2.02 -5.57 -12.77
N VAL A 179 0.83 -5.11 -12.38
CA VAL A 179 0.02 -4.17 -13.18
C VAL A 179 -0.03 -2.80 -12.52
N GLU A 180 0.68 -1.82 -13.10
CA GLU A 180 0.65 -0.41 -12.69
C GLU A 180 -0.55 0.32 -13.33
N PRO A 181 -1.12 1.35 -12.66
CA PRO A 181 -2.27 2.06 -13.21
C PRO A 181 -1.89 3.02 -14.35
N GLY A 182 -2.50 2.81 -15.52
CA GLY A 182 -2.29 3.62 -16.73
C GLY A 182 -3.00 4.98 -16.74
N GLY A 183 -3.86 5.28 -15.77
CA GLY A 183 -4.55 6.58 -15.66
C GLY A 183 -5.36 6.94 -16.91
N HIS A 184 -5.21 8.18 -17.40
CA HIS A 184 -5.84 8.63 -18.65
C HIS A 184 -5.07 8.20 -19.91
N GLY A 185 -4.04 7.37 -19.77
CA GLY A 185 -3.13 6.95 -20.83
C GLY A 185 -1.69 7.32 -20.47
N ILE A 186 -0.73 6.44 -20.77
CA ILE A 186 0.69 6.67 -20.46
C ILE A 186 1.20 7.92 -21.20
N GLU A 187 0.79 8.06 -22.46
CA GLU A 187 1.11 9.15 -23.37
C GLU A 187 0.65 10.52 -22.86
N THR A 188 -0.40 10.57 -22.03
CA THR A 188 -0.90 11.83 -21.44
C THR A 188 0.00 12.33 -20.31
N GLY A 189 0.84 11.46 -19.73
CA GLY A 189 1.59 11.74 -18.51
C GLY A 189 0.73 11.78 -17.24
N GLU A 190 -0.56 11.48 -17.32
CA GLU A 190 -1.51 11.38 -16.21
C GLU A 190 -1.75 9.92 -15.82
N HIS A 191 -0.69 9.28 -15.32
CA HIS A 191 -0.68 7.87 -14.92
C HIS A 191 0.11 7.66 -13.61
N GLY A 192 0.03 6.46 -13.05
CA GLY A 192 0.74 6.07 -11.83
C GLY A 192 1.66 4.88 -12.05
N ALA A 193 2.45 4.91 -13.13
CA ALA A 193 3.30 3.79 -13.57
C ALA A 193 4.81 4.10 -13.49
N PRO A 194 5.34 4.41 -12.29
CA PRO A 194 6.73 4.81 -12.12
C PRO A 194 7.76 3.70 -12.43
N LEU A 195 7.43 2.41 -12.30
CA LEU A 195 8.40 1.33 -12.55
C LEU A 195 8.80 1.27 -14.02
N LYS A 196 7.85 1.44 -14.95
CA LYS A 196 8.11 1.40 -16.40
C LYS A 196 8.32 2.77 -17.03
N HIS A 197 7.72 3.83 -16.49
CA HIS A 197 7.71 5.16 -17.13
C HIS A 197 8.25 6.28 -16.23
N GLY A 198 8.75 5.94 -15.04
CA GLY A 198 9.41 6.87 -14.14
C GLY A 198 10.93 6.90 -14.30
N ARG A 199 11.61 7.48 -13.31
CA ARG A 199 13.08 7.47 -13.18
C ARG A 199 13.46 7.23 -11.73
N VAL A 200 14.61 6.59 -11.51
CA VAL A 200 15.14 6.39 -10.16
C VAL A 200 15.39 7.72 -9.47
N GLY A 201 14.93 7.86 -8.24
CA GLY A 201 15.21 9.00 -7.37
C GLY A 201 15.25 8.56 -5.90
N ILE A 202 15.42 9.53 -5.00
CA ILE A 202 15.41 9.29 -3.55
C ILE A 202 14.24 10.07 -2.95
N TYR A 203 13.30 9.35 -2.34
CA TYR A 203 12.12 9.91 -1.70
C TYR A 203 11.61 8.93 -0.66
N PHE A 204 10.94 9.44 0.39
CA PHE A 204 10.27 8.60 1.39
C PHE A 204 11.21 7.53 1.98
N GLY A 205 12.47 7.89 2.22
CA GLY A 205 13.48 6.98 2.79
C GLY A 205 14.01 5.88 1.86
N MET A 206 13.65 5.87 0.57
CA MET A 206 14.08 4.82 -0.37
C MET A 206 14.65 5.39 -1.68
N LYS A 207 15.54 4.60 -2.31
CA LYS A 207 15.98 4.79 -3.69
C LYS A 207 15.13 3.90 -4.60
N ALA A 208 14.21 4.49 -5.36
CA ALA A 208 13.23 3.75 -6.16
C ALA A 208 12.82 4.51 -7.43
N PRO A 209 12.23 3.84 -8.44
CA PRO A 209 11.57 4.51 -9.55
C PRO A 209 10.40 5.38 -9.07
N MET A 210 10.30 6.60 -9.58
CA MET A 210 9.27 7.57 -9.20
C MET A 210 8.90 8.50 -10.36
N MET A 211 7.69 9.07 -10.27
CA MET A 211 7.22 10.11 -11.20
C MET A 211 7.85 11.45 -10.84
N GLN A 212 8.87 11.86 -11.60
CA GLN A 212 9.59 13.12 -11.39
C GLN A 212 9.88 13.84 -12.72
N PRO A 213 9.74 15.19 -12.77
CA PRO A 213 10.15 16.01 -13.90
C PRO A 213 11.68 16.08 -14.00
N ARG A 214 12.18 16.49 -15.17
CA ARG A 214 13.63 16.60 -15.46
C ARG A 214 14.44 17.42 -14.43
N LYS A 215 13.80 18.34 -13.68
CA LYS A 215 14.43 19.18 -12.65
C LYS A 215 14.35 18.60 -11.21
N GLY A 216 14.00 17.33 -11.03
CA GLY A 216 14.07 16.63 -9.73
C GLY A 216 12.94 16.89 -8.72
N LYS A 217 11.96 17.75 -9.02
CA LYS A 217 10.81 18.02 -8.12
C LYS A 217 9.67 17.01 -8.31
N LEU A 218 9.50 16.05 -7.40
CA LEU A 218 8.42 15.04 -7.42
C LEU A 218 7.03 15.57 -7.83
N LYS A 219 6.41 14.98 -8.86
CA LYS A 219 5.03 15.26 -9.28
C LYS A 219 4.04 14.59 -8.30
N SER A 220 2.89 15.21 -8.05
CA SER A 220 1.76 14.52 -7.41
C SER A 220 1.13 13.55 -8.43
N PRO A 221 0.92 12.26 -8.10
CA PRO A 221 0.11 11.40 -8.95
C PRO A 221 -1.32 11.96 -9.02
N THR A 222 -1.90 12.00 -10.22
CA THR A 222 -3.28 12.48 -10.41
C THR A 222 -4.24 11.53 -9.68
N PRO A 223 -5.14 12.02 -8.81
CA PRO A 223 -6.03 11.14 -8.06
C PRO A 223 -7.09 10.49 -8.97
N PHE A 224 -7.26 9.16 -8.84
CA PHE A 224 -8.21 8.38 -9.62
C PHE A 224 -9.67 8.64 -9.21
N PRO A 225 -10.64 8.67 -10.17
CA PRO A 225 -12.06 8.68 -9.85
C PRO A 225 -12.55 7.30 -9.35
N PRO A 226 -13.52 7.26 -8.40
CA PRO A 226 -13.93 6.06 -7.67
C PRO A 226 -14.69 4.98 -8.47
N GLY A 227 -14.93 5.16 -9.77
CA GLY A 227 -15.75 4.25 -10.60
C GLY A 227 -15.06 2.97 -11.10
N TRP A 228 -13.79 2.72 -10.76
CA TRP A 228 -13.01 1.62 -11.32
C TRP A 228 -12.90 0.37 -10.43
N ILE A 229 -13.62 0.33 -9.31
CA ILE A 229 -13.69 -0.86 -8.43
C ILE A 229 -14.66 -1.94 -8.96
N SER A 230 -15.41 -1.70 -10.05
CA SER A 230 -16.47 -2.63 -10.48
C SER A 230 -16.70 -2.81 -12.00
N ARG A 231 -15.76 -2.46 -12.89
CA ARG A 231 -15.90 -2.80 -14.32
C ARG A 231 -15.01 -3.98 -14.72
N PRO A 232 -15.57 -4.99 -15.44
CA PRO A 232 -14.79 -6.14 -15.89
C PRO A 232 -13.61 -5.65 -16.73
N LEU A 233 -12.46 -6.31 -16.54
CA LEU A 233 -11.17 -6.10 -17.23
C LEU A 233 -11.35 -5.95 -18.75
N GLY A 234 -11.66 -4.75 -19.20
CA GLY A 234 -11.64 -4.35 -20.60
C GLY A 234 -10.27 -3.77 -20.92
N ARG A 235 -9.44 -4.57 -21.60
CA ARG A 235 -8.05 -4.27 -22.01
C ARG A 235 -7.04 -4.32 -20.87
N SER A 236 -6.71 -5.56 -20.49
CA SER A 236 -5.36 -5.89 -20.04
C SER A 236 -4.39 -5.51 -21.16
N THR A 237 -3.64 -4.43 -20.98
CA THR A 237 -2.35 -4.28 -21.64
C THR A 237 -1.47 -5.40 -21.09
N ARG A 238 -1.23 -6.44 -21.90
CA ARG A 238 -0.07 -7.31 -21.69
C ARG A 238 1.15 -6.41 -21.85
N ILE A 239 1.93 -6.27 -20.79
CA ILE A 239 3.30 -5.79 -20.82
C ILE A 239 4.13 -6.90 -20.19
#